data_AF-A0A852K2F5-F1
#
_entry.id   AF-A0A852K2F5-F1
#
_cell.length_a   1.000
_cell.length_b   1.000
_cell.length_c   1.000
_cell.angle_alpha   90.00
_cell.angle_beta   90.00
_cell.angle_gamma   90.00
#
_symmetry.space_group_name_H-M   'P 1'
#
loop_
_entity.id
_entity.type
_entity.pdbx_description
1 polymer ?
#
loop_
_entity_poly.entity_id
_entity_poly.type
_entity_poly.pdbx_seq_one_letter_code
_entity_poly.pdbx_strand_id
1 'polypeptide(L)' 'APQTLVQVGLYAMGRDPAVFPRPERFLPQRWLQAGPKPFLGLGFGFGPRQCLGRRIAELEMQLFLMHV' A
#
# COMPACT_ATOMS: atom_id res chain seq x y z
N ALA A 1 -6.21 -12.70 27.11
CA ALA A 1 -5.24 -13.30 26.17
C ALA A 1 -3.84 -12.95 26.68
N PRO A 2 -2.88 -13.88 26.69
CA PRO A 2 -1.49 -13.53 27.01
C PRO A 2 -0.99 -12.46 26.01
N GLN A 3 0.14 -11.83 26.30
CA GLN A 3 0.77 -10.75 25.54
C GLN A 3 1.27 -11.21 24.15
N THR A 4 0.41 -11.82 23.33
CA THR A 4 0.74 -12.31 22.01
C THR A 4 1.01 -11.12 21.09
N LEU A 5 2.27 -10.98 20.70
CA LEU A 5 2.66 -10.03 19.67
C LEU A 5 2.03 -10.44 18.34
N VAL A 6 1.34 -9.50 17.69
CA VAL A 6 0.81 -9.67 16.34
C VAL A 6 1.45 -8.60 15.45
N GLN A 7 2.04 -9.02 14.33
CA GLN A 7 2.69 -8.14 13.37
C GLN A 7 2.09 -8.32 11.98
N VAL A 8 2.07 -7.24 11.22
CA VAL A 8 1.61 -7.23 9.82
C VAL A 8 2.82 -7.20 8.91
N GLY A 9 3.00 -8.24 8.10
CA GLY A 9 4.10 -8.36 7.14
C GLY A 9 3.84 -7.57 5.86
N LEU A 10 3.83 -6.23 5.93
CA LEU A 10 3.48 -5.35 4.82
C LEU A 10 4.26 -5.64 3.52
N TYR A 11 5.57 -5.93 3.65
CA TYR A 11 6.42 -6.25 2.50
C TYR A 11 5.97 -7.52 1.77
N ALA A 12 5.73 -8.60 2.52
CA ALA A 12 5.30 -9.88 1.97
C ALA A 12 3.88 -9.79 1.40
N MET A 13 2.96 -9.13 2.11
CA MET A 13 1.59 -8.92 1.65
C MET A 13 1.54 -8.13 0.33
N GLY A 14 2.36 -7.07 0.22
CA GLY A 14 2.46 -6.28 -1.02
C GLY A 14 3.10 -7.03 -2.19
N ARG A 15 3.63 -8.23 -1.96
CA ARG A 15 4.30 -9.07 -2.96
C ARG A 15 3.69 -10.45 -3.11
N ASP A 16 2.53 -10.70 -2.50
CA ASP A 16 1.84 -11.97 -2.66
C ASP A 16 1.37 -12.13 -4.13
N PRO A 17 1.85 -13.12 -4.89
CA PRO A 17 1.46 -13.32 -6.27
C PRO A 17 -0.02 -13.69 -6.45
N ALA A 18 -0.69 -14.19 -5.41
CA ALA A 18 -2.13 -14.47 -5.43
C ALA A 18 -2.97 -13.18 -5.41
N VAL A 19 -2.41 -12.08 -4.87
CA VAL A 19 -3.05 -10.77 -4.81
C VAL A 19 -2.52 -9.83 -5.90
N PHE A 20 -1.21 -9.86 -6.13
CA PHE A 20 -0.49 -9.03 -7.10
C PHE A 20 0.23 -9.90 -8.13
N PRO A 21 -0.42 -10.24 -9.26
CA PRO A 21 0.24 -10.95 -10.34
C PRO A 21 1.51 -10.22 -10.79
N ARG A 22 2.62 -10.96 -10.90
CA ARG A 22 3.96 -10.43 -11.19
C ARG A 22 4.35 -9.30 -10.20
N PRO A 23 4.51 -9.61 -8.90
CA PRO A 23 4.67 -8.61 -7.84
C PRO A 23 6.00 -7.84 -7.94
N GLU A 24 7.04 -8.47 -8.47
CA GLU A 24 8.37 -7.85 -8.66
C GLU A 24 8.45 -6.90 -9.85
N ARG A 25 7.39 -6.78 -10.66
CA ARG A 25 7.35 -5.87 -11.81
C ARG A 25 6.62 -4.59 -11.44
N PHE A 26 7.25 -3.45 -11.72
CA PHE A 26 6.61 -2.14 -11.67
C PHE A 26 5.54 -2.06 -12.78
N LEU A 27 4.27 -2.21 -12.39
CA LEU A 27 3.11 -2.21 -13.29
C LEU A 27 2.03 -1.25 -12.75
N PRO A 28 2.18 0.07 -12.94
CA PRO A 28 1.22 1.06 -12.44
C PRO A 28 -0.21 0.86 -12.95
N GLN A 29 -0.36 0.29 -14.15
CA GLN A 29 -1.65 0.06 -14.80
C GLN A 29 -2.58 -0.85 -13.98
N ARG A 30 -2.03 -1.66 -13.06
CA ARG A 30 -2.83 -2.52 -12.17
C ARG A 30 -3.80 -1.73 -11.27
N TRP A 31 -3.48 -0.46 -11.01
CA TRP A 31 -4.29 0.43 -10.19
C TRP A 31 -5.39 1.14 -10.97
N LEU A 32 -5.37 1.09 -12.31
CA LEU A 32 -6.38 1.73 -13.16
C LEU A 32 -7.68 0.91 -13.26
N GLN A 33 -7.58 -0.42 -13.11
CA GLN A 33 -8.72 -1.35 -13.27
C GLN A 33 -9.28 -1.82 -11.92
N ALA A 34 -8.56 -1.59 -10.84
CA ALA A 34 -9.00 -1.96 -9.51
C ALA A 34 -10.00 -0.91 -9.00
N GLY A 35 -11.29 -1.27 -8.95
CA GLY A 35 -12.24 -0.56 -8.08
C GLY A 35 -11.72 -0.48 -6.65
N PRO A 36 -12.26 0.40 -5.79
CA PRO A 36 -11.70 0.65 -4.47
C PRO A 36 -11.69 -0.63 -3.63
N LYS A 37 -10.51 -1.26 -3.50
CA LYS A 37 -10.29 -2.37 -2.58
C LYS A 37 -9.52 -1.84 -1.36
N PRO A 38 -10.17 -1.65 -0.21
CA PRO A 38 -9.61 -0.93 0.94
C PRO A 38 -8.28 -1.49 1.50
N PHE A 39 -7.92 -2.73 1.14
CA PHE A 39 -6.79 -3.46 1.71
C PHE A 39 -5.72 -3.90 0.70
N LEU A 40 -5.80 -3.44 -0.57
CA LEU A 40 -4.70 -3.69 -1.52
C LEU A 40 -3.52 -2.73 -1.29
N GLY A 41 -3.77 -1.51 -0.84
CA GLY A 41 -2.74 -0.50 -0.62
C GLY A 41 -2.48 -0.27 0.87
N LEU A 42 -1.59 -1.06 1.48
CA LEU A 42 -1.25 -0.94 2.91
C LEU A 42 0.11 -0.29 3.17
N GLY A 43 0.70 0.41 2.18
CA GLY A 43 2.01 1.05 2.31
C GLY A 43 2.10 2.07 3.46
N PHE A 44 0.99 2.70 3.81
CA PHE A 44 0.86 3.61 4.95
C PHE A 44 0.07 3.01 6.13
N GLY A 45 -0.19 1.71 6.12
CA GLY A 45 -1.10 1.06 7.06
C GLY A 45 -2.57 1.44 6.86
N PHE A 46 -3.42 1.03 7.79
CA PHE A 46 -4.86 1.27 7.76
C PHE A 46 -5.42 1.46 9.17
N GLY A 47 -6.57 2.14 9.29
CA GLY A 47 -7.29 2.33 10.53
C GLY A 47 -6.70 3.42 11.44
N PRO A 48 -6.99 3.38 12.76
CA PRO A 48 -6.60 4.42 13.72
C PRO A 48 -5.10 4.61 13.89
N ARG A 49 -4.30 3.60 13.54
CA ARG A 49 -2.82 3.62 13.61
C ARG A 49 -2.15 3.69 12.23
N GLN A 50 -2.88 4.15 11.21
CA GLN A 50 -2.25 4.44 9.92
C GLN A 50 -1.20 5.54 10.06
N CYS A 51 -0.25 5.58 9.13
CA CYS A 51 0.79 6.60 9.07
C CYS A 51 0.16 8.01 9.03
N LEU A 52 0.51 8.85 10.00
CA LEU A 52 0.05 10.23 10.09
C LEU A 52 0.44 11.05 8.84
N GLY A 53 1.61 10.76 8.28
CA GLY A 53 2.17 11.45 7.11
C GLY A 53 1.60 11.01 5.76
N ARG A 54 0.65 10.07 5.72
CA ARG A 54 0.12 9.50 4.46
C ARG A 54 -0.28 10.57 3.45
N ARG A 55 -1.11 11.53 3.87
CA ARG A 55 -1.65 12.56 2.98
C ARG A 55 -0.57 13.50 2.43
N ILE A 56 0.43 13.82 3.27
CA ILE A 56 1.57 14.64 2.87
C ILE A 56 2.39 13.87 1.84
N ALA A 57 2.74 12.62 2.12
CA ALA A 57 3.53 11.80 1.21
C ALA A 57 2.82 11.57 -0.14
N GLU A 58 1.51 11.28 -0.13
CA GLU A 58 0.73 11.14 -1.37
C GLU A 58 0.69 12.45 -2.17
N LEU A 59 0.53 13.60 -1.51
CA LEU A 59 0.57 14.91 -2.16
C LEU A 59 1.93 15.19 -2.81
N GLU A 60 3.03 14.98 -2.07
CA GLU A 60 4.38 15.18 -2.59
C GLU A 60 4.66 14.26 -3.80
N MET A 61 4.22 12.99 -3.75
CA MET A 61 4.32 12.08 -4.89
C MET A 61 3.55 12.58 -6.11
N GLN A 62 2.34 13.11 -5.92
CA GLN A 62 1.54 13.66 -7.01
C GLN A 62 2.19 14.92 -7.60
N LEU A 63 2.66 15.85 -6.76
CA LEU A 63 3.37 17.04 -7.20
C LEU A 63 4.61 16.69 -8.00
N PHE A 64 5.39 15.72 -7.52
CA PHE A 64 6.57 15.23 -8.24
C PHE A 64 6.22 14.65 -9.62
N LEU A 65 5.20 13.79 -9.68
CA LEU A 65 4.75 13.17 -10.94
C LEU A 65 4.14 14.17 -11.94
N MET A 66 3.61 15.31 -11.47
CA MET A 66 3.13 16.38 -12.35
C MET A 66 4.26 17.29 -12.85
N HIS A 67 5.37 17.38 -12.11
CA HIS A 67 6.50 18.22 -12.44
C HIS A 67 7.49 17.56 -13.40
N VAL A 68 7.70 16.25 -13.24
CA VAL A 68 8.47 15.39 -14.17
C VAL A 68 7.69 15.19 -15.48
#